data_AF-A0AAV6TQA6-F1
#
_entry.id   AF-A0AAV6TQA6-F1
#
_cell.length_a   1.000
_cell.length_b   1.000
_cell.length_c   1.000
_cell.angle_alpha   90.00
_cell.angle_beta   90.00
_cell.angle_gamma   90.00
#
_symmetry.space_group_name_H-M   'P 1'
#
loop_
_entity.id
_entity.type
_entity.pdbx_description
1 polymer ?
#
loop_
_entity_poly.entity_id
_entity_poly.type
_entity_poly.pdbx_seq_one_letter_code
_entity_poly.pdbx_strand_id
1 'polypeptide(L)'
;MKSDCKYCIKFRYDRNLCGFIITSKEDKHNHEIGPELYGHYAENRKLSPEDKKQITEMFEAGAKPSLLRTVFQNKTSKLVLVKDLHNIRTLAKSKGTEMAKLAKVGEDFINSKLGVGGE
;
A
#
# COMPACT_ATOMS: atom_id res chain seq x y z
N MET A 1 2.44 1.00 16.06
CA MET A 1 2.51 0.20 17.30
C MET A 1 3.92 0.32 17.86
N LYS A 2 4.11 0.74 19.11
CA LYS A 2 5.45 0.67 19.73
C LYS A 2 5.72 -0.77 20.14
N SER A 3 6.91 -1.28 19.83
CA SER A 3 7.32 -2.67 20.08
C SER A 3 7.36 -3.04 21.57
N ASP A 4 7.39 -2.05 22.45
CA ASP A 4 7.45 -2.22 23.92
C ASP A 4 6.12 -1.85 24.61
N CYS A 5 4.97 -2.02 23.93
CA CYS A 5 3.68 -1.74 24.55
C CYS A 5 3.27 -2.87 25.49
N LYS A 6 2.90 -2.51 26.73
CA LYS A 6 2.47 -3.47 27.76
C LYS A 6 1.03 -3.97 27.56
N TYR A 7 0.24 -3.28 26.75
CA TYR A 7 -1.14 -3.67 26.48
C TYR A 7 -1.18 -5.05 25.84
N CYS A 8 -1.92 -5.97 26.46
CA CYS A 8 -2.15 -7.29 25.90
C CYS A 8 -3.49 -7.87 26.35
N ILE A 9 -4.12 -8.63 25.46
CA ILE A 9 -5.25 -9.50 25.83
C ILE A 9 -4.89 -10.91 25.40
N LYS A 10 -4.87 -11.83 26.36
CA LYS A 10 -4.61 -13.25 26.13
C LYS A 10 -5.91 -14.01 26.18
N PHE A 11 -6.11 -14.87 25.18
CA PHE A 11 -7.27 -15.74 25.09
C PHE A 11 -6.82 -17.20 25.07
N ARG A 12 -7.65 -18.09 25.60
CA ARG A 12 -7.48 -19.53 25.51
C ARG A 12 -8.78 -20.14 25.02
N TYR A 13 -8.70 -21.12 24.13
CA TYR A 13 -9.87 -21.91 23.76
C TYR A 13 -10.23 -22.90 24.88
N ASP A 14 -11.47 -22.87 25.33
CA ASP A 14 -12.03 -23.79 26.31
C ASP A 14 -12.98 -24.77 25.61
N ARG A 15 -12.68 -26.07 25.74
CA ARG A 15 -13.46 -27.13 25.07
C ARG A 15 -14.79 -27.41 25.75
N ASN A 16 -14.92 -27.09 27.04
CA ASN A 16 -16.16 -27.33 27.78
C ASN A 16 -17.19 -26.24 27.48
N LEU A 17 -16.70 -25.01 27.30
CA LEU A 17 -17.53 -23.86 26.91
C LEU A 17 -17.66 -23.71 25.39
N CYS A 18 -16.95 -24.53 24.61
CA CYS A 18 -16.88 -24.45 23.15
C CYS A 18 -16.58 -23.02 22.65
N GLY A 19 -15.62 -22.34 23.29
CA GLY A 19 -15.38 -20.92 23.03
C GLY A 19 -14.04 -20.39 23.55
N PHE A 20 -13.71 -19.15 23.18
CA PHE A 20 -12.52 -18.47 23.69
C PHE A 20 -12.82 -17.75 25.00
N ILE A 21 -12.00 -17.98 26.02
CA ILE A 21 -12.03 -17.26 27.29
C ILE A 21 -10.83 -16.32 27.38
N ILE A 22 -11.03 -15.14 27.97
CA ILE A 22 -9.95 -14.22 28.30
C ILE A 22 -9.22 -14.76 29.54
N THR A 23 -7.92 -15.02 29.42
CA THR A 23 -7.11 -15.54 30.53
C THR A 23 -6.33 -14.45 31.25
N SER A 24 -6.00 -13.37 30.56
CA SER A 24 -5.27 -12.24 31.12
C SER A 24 -5.50 -11.01 30.26
N LYS A 25 -5.63 -9.84 30.90
CA LYS A 25 -5.67 -8.55 30.22
C LYS A 25 -4.77 -7.56 30.95
N GLU A 26 -4.04 -6.76 30.18
CA GLU A 26 -3.33 -5.57 30.63
C GLU A 26 -3.83 -4.41 29.77
N ASP A 27 -4.57 -3.49 30.37
CA ASP A 27 -5.24 -2.38 29.67
C ASP A 27 -4.34 -1.12 29.58
N LYS A 28 -3.09 -1.18 30.06
CA LYS A 28 -2.17 -0.03 30.09
C LYS A 28 -1.36 0.08 28.80
N HIS A 29 -1.48 1.24 28.17
CA HIS A 29 -0.58 1.68 27.11
C HIS A 29 0.52 2.57 27.68
N ASN A 30 1.74 2.44 27.16
CA ASN A 30 2.86 3.34 27.45
C ASN A 30 3.10 4.35 26.31
N HIS A 31 2.10 4.54 25.47
CA HIS A 31 2.10 5.45 24.34
C HIS A 31 0.70 6.01 24.14
N GLU A 32 0.63 7.15 23.45
CA GLU A 32 -0.63 7.76 23.09
C GLU A 32 -1.44 6.83 22.16
N ILE A 33 -2.73 6.76 22.43
CA ILE A 33 -3.71 6.05 21.61
C ILE A 33 -4.82 7.05 21.28
N GLY A 34 -5.32 7.01 20.06
CA GLY A 34 -6.37 7.91 19.64
C GLY A 34 -6.89 7.58 18.24
N PRO A 35 -8.13 7.96 17.93
CA PRO A 35 -8.73 7.71 16.62
C PRO A 35 -7.96 8.41 15.48
N GLU A 36 -7.37 9.57 15.75
CA GLU A 36 -6.53 10.27 14.77
C GLU A 36 -5.27 9.46 14.46
N LEU A 37 -4.54 9.02 15.49
CA LEU A 37 -3.34 8.18 15.36
C LEU A 37 -3.64 6.85 14.65
N TYR A 38 -4.83 6.29 14.87
CA TYR A 38 -5.30 5.10 14.17
C TYR A 38 -5.36 5.33 12.65
N GLY A 39 -5.86 6.48 12.20
CA GLY A 39 -5.89 6.86 10.78
C GLY A 39 -4.49 6.98 10.15
N HIS A 40 -3.43 7.18 10.94
CA HIS A 40 -2.06 7.27 10.44
C HIS A 40 -1.38 5.91 10.20
N TYR A 41 -1.95 4.80 10.67
CA TYR A 41 -1.38 3.47 10.42
C TYR A 41 -1.40 3.10 8.94
N ALA A 42 -0.31 2.47 8.47
CA ALA A 42 -0.14 2.14 7.05
C ALA A 42 -1.24 1.20 6.52
N GLU A 43 -1.73 0.31 7.37
CA GLU A 43 -2.82 -0.63 7.06
C GLU A 43 -4.13 0.12 6.76
N ASN A 44 -4.41 1.16 7.55
CA ASN A 44 -5.63 1.96 7.43
C ASN A 44 -5.58 2.98 6.28
N ARG A 45 -4.38 3.41 5.89
CA ARG A 45 -4.16 4.34 4.76
C ARG A 45 -4.00 3.64 3.40
N LYS A 46 -4.10 2.31 3.35
CA LYS A 46 -3.87 1.55 2.12
C LYS A 46 -4.98 1.86 1.10
N LEU A 47 -4.56 2.39 -0.05
CA LEU A 47 -5.41 2.64 -1.22
C LEU A 47 -5.57 1.38 -2.07
N SER A 48 -6.71 1.27 -2.75
CA SER A 48 -7.01 0.15 -3.63
C SER A 48 -6.07 0.12 -4.86
N PRO A 49 -5.91 -1.01 -5.54
CA PRO A 49 -5.19 -1.07 -6.81
C PRO A 49 -5.73 -0.09 -7.86
N GLU A 50 -7.05 0.08 -7.91
CA GLU A 50 -7.75 0.98 -8.85
C GLU A 50 -7.42 2.44 -8.55
N ASP A 51 -7.45 2.84 -7.27
CA ASP A 51 -7.06 4.19 -6.86
C ASP A 51 -5.60 4.48 -7.22
N LYS A 52 -4.71 3.51 -7.02
CA LYS A 52 -3.29 3.65 -7.39
C LYS A 52 -3.09 3.83 -8.88
N LYS A 53 -3.88 3.13 -9.70
CA LYS A 53 -3.87 3.28 -11.16
C LYS A 53 -4.28 4.70 -11.55
N GLN A 54 -5.41 5.18 -11.03
CA GLN A 54 -5.90 6.54 -11.29
C GLN A 54 -4.90 7.62 -10.84
N ILE A 55 -4.28 7.45 -9.67
CA ILE A 55 -3.23 8.36 -9.18
C ILE A 55 -2.05 8.41 -10.16
N THR A 56 -1.66 7.26 -10.72
CA THR A 56 -0.55 7.17 -11.67
C THR A 56 -0.90 7.89 -12.98
N GLU A 57 -2.08 7.64 -13.55
CA GLU A 57 -2.58 8.30 -14.76
C GLU A 57 -2.63 9.83 -14.56
N MET A 58 -3.11 10.30 -13.40
CA MET A 58 -3.14 11.73 -13.10
C MET A 58 -1.72 12.32 -12.94
N PHE A 59 -0.77 11.56 -12.41
CA PHE A 59 0.63 11.98 -12.34
C PHE A 59 1.27 12.10 -13.72
N GLU A 60 0.94 11.20 -14.64
CA GLU A 60 1.38 11.25 -16.04
C GLU A 60 0.79 12.47 -16.76
N ALA A 61 -0.45 12.83 -16.46
CA ALA A 61 -1.10 14.06 -16.91
C ALA A 61 -0.56 15.35 -16.24
N GLY A 62 0.44 15.25 -15.35
CA GLY A 62 1.08 16.40 -14.71
C GLY A 62 0.37 16.96 -13.48
N ALA A 63 -0.56 16.22 -12.88
CA ALA A 63 -1.27 16.66 -11.69
C ALA A 63 -0.34 16.88 -10.48
N LYS A 64 -0.64 17.92 -9.70
CA LYS A 64 0.12 18.25 -8.48
C LYS A 64 -0.25 17.30 -7.33
N PRO A 65 0.73 16.82 -6.53
CA PRO A 65 0.47 15.94 -5.39
C PRO A 65 -0.52 16.49 -4.35
N SER A 66 -0.54 17.82 -4.16
CA SER A 66 -1.46 18.48 -3.22
C SER A 66 -2.92 18.30 -3.64
N LEU A 67 -3.21 18.45 -4.93
CA LEU A 67 -4.55 18.26 -5.48
C LEU A 67 -4.99 16.80 -5.36
N LEU A 68 -4.09 15.87 -5.71
CA LEU A 68 -4.36 14.44 -5.60
C LEU A 68 -4.66 14.02 -4.17
N ARG A 69 -3.93 14.55 -3.18
CA ARG A 69 -4.24 14.30 -1.76
C ARG A 69 -5.70 14.66 -1.46
N THR A 70 -6.12 15.88 -1.79
CA THR A 70 -7.48 16.34 -1.48
C THR A 70 -8.54 15.50 -2.18
N VAL A 71 -8.35 15.21 -3.48
CA VAL A 71 -9.30 14.40 -4.26
C VAL A 71 -9.44 13.00 -3.69
N PHE A 72 -8.33 12.30 -3.45
CA PHE A 72 -8.38 10.92 -2.97
C PHE A 72 -8.77 10.80 -1.50
N GLN A 73 -8.47 11.81 -0.68
CA GLN A 73 -8.96 11.87 0.70
C GLN A 73 -10.48 12.04 0.74
N ASN A 74 -11.06 12.89 -0.11
CA ASN A 74 -12.50 13.06 -0.22
C ASN A 74 -13.20 11.84 -0.84
N LYS A 75 -12.57 11.20 -1.82
CA LYS A 75 -13.12 10.02 -2.50
C LYS A 75 -13.15 8.79 -1.59
N THR A 76 -12.09 8.56 -0.82
CA THR A 76 -11.89 7.30 -0.08
C THR A 76 -12.23 7.43 1.41
N SER A 77 -12.45 8.64 1.91
CA SER A 77 -12.58 8.95 3.35
C SER A 77 -11.39 8.47 4.19
N LYS A 78 -10.26 8.13 3.56
CA LYS A 78 -9.02 7.70 4.21
C LYS A 78 -8.03 8.85 4.24
N LEU A 79 -7.18 8.87 5.26
CA LEU A 79 -6.06 9.79 5.31
C LEU A 79 -5.04 9.44 4.23
N VAL A 80 -4.74 10.39 3.35
CA VAL A 80 -3.72 10.26 2.29
C VAL A 80 -2.56 11.19 2.58
N LEU A 81 -1.36 10.63 2.72
CA LEU A 81 -0.14 11.44 2.88
C LEU A 81 0.51 11.71 1.52
N VAL A 82 1.16 12.87 1.37
CA VAL A 82 1.95 13.18 0.16
C VAL A 82 3.05 12.13 -0.06
N LYS A 83 3.60 11.57 1.02
CA LYS A 83 4.56 10.46 0.96
C LYS A 83 3.95 9.22 0.29
N ASP A 84 2.68 8.93 0.52
CA ASP A 84 2.02 7.78 -0.11
C ASP A 84 1.93 7.98 -1.62
N LEU A 85 1.55 9.19 -2.06
CA LEU A 85 1.49 9.55 -3.48
C LEU A 85 2.86 9.45 -4.15
N HIS A 86 3.92 9.90 -3.46
CA HIS A 86 5.28 9.77 -3.96
C HIS A 86 5.70 8.31 -4.09
N ASN A 87 5.40 7.47 -3.09
CA ASN A 87 5.68 6.05 -3.13
C ASN A 87 4.94 5.37 -4.29
N ILE A 88 3.66 5.69 -4.51
CA ILE A 88 2.87 5.18 -5.63
C ILE A 88 3.53 5.55 -6.95
N ARG A 89 3.92 6.82 -7.12
CA ARG A 89 4.60 7.31 -8.32
C ARG A 89 5.93 6.60 -8.57
N THR A 90 6.74 6.43 -7.54
CA THR A 90 8.05 5.77 -7.66
C THR A 90 7.90 4.30 -8.01
N LEU A 91 6.94 3.60 -7.39
CA LEU A 91 6.62 2.20 -7.72
C LEU A 91 6.07 2.03 -9.13
N ALA A 92 5.26 2.97 -9.61
CA ALA A 92 4.76 2.95 -10.98
C ALA A 92 5.90 3.09 -12.00
N LYS A 93 6.84 4.03 -11.74
CA LYS A 93 8.03 4.21 -12.59
C LYS A 93 8.92 2.95 -12.62
N SER A 94 9.21 2.36 -11.47
CA SER A 94 10.06 1.16 -11.41
C SER A 94 9.40 -0.02 -12.14
N LYS A 95 8.08 -0.18 -12.03
CA LYS A 95 7.33 -1.18 -12.80
C LYS A 95 7.36 -0.88 -14.30
N GLY A 96 7.19 0.39 -14.70
CA GLY A 96 7.30 0.81 -16.10
C GLY A 96 8.67 0.49 -16.68
N THR A 97 9.76 0.76 -15.94
CA THR A 97 11.12 0.43 -16.40
C THR A 97 11.34 -1.07 -16.54
N GLU A 98 10.81 -1.90 -15.64
CA GLU A 98 10.92 -3.35 -15.75
C GLU A 98 10.10 -3.91 -16.90
N MET A 99 8.86 -3.42 -17.09
CA MET A 99 8.02 -3.82 -18.22
C MET A 99 8.63 -3.41 -19.56
N ALA A 100 9.26 -2.22 -19.65
CA ALA A 100 9.97 -1.79 -20.84
C ALA A 100 11.18 -2.68 -21.17
N LYS A 101 11.93 -3.15 -20.15
CA LYS A 101 13.03 -4.10 -20.35
C LYS A 101 12.52 -5.43 -20.89
N LEU A 102 11.42 -5.96 -20.33
CA LEU A 102 10.82 -7.21 -20.78
C LEU A 102 10.29 -7.12 -22.21
N ALA A 103 9.64 -6.01 -22.57
CA ALA A 103 9.18 -5.75 -23.93
C ALA A 103 10.35 -5.77 -24.93
N LYS A 104 11.45 -5.08 -24.59
CA LYS A 104 12.66 -5.06 -25.42
C LYS A 104 13.26 -6.46 -25.60
N VAL A 105 13.34 -7.27 -24.54
CA VAL A 105 13.82 -8.66 -24.64
C VAL A 105 12.92 -9.50 -25.55
N GLY A 106 11.60 -9.29 -25.50
CA GLY A 106 10.65 -9.95 -26.40
C GLY A 106 10.87 -9.54 -27.87
N GLU A 107 11.03 -8.25 -28.14
CA GLU A 107 11.33 -7.72 -29.48
C GLU A 107 12.67 -8.25 -30.02
N ASP A 108 13.72 -8.24 -29.20
CA ASP A 108 15.05 -8.76 -29.55
C ASP A 108 14.97 -10.28 -29.87
N PHE A 109 14.19 -11.04 -29.11
CA PHE A 109 13.97 -12.47 -29.37
C PHE A 109 13.19 -12.71 -30.67
N ILE A 110 12.13 -11.93 -30.92
CA ILE A 110 11.33 -12.01 -32.16
C ILE A 110 12.21 -11.69 -33.37
N ASN A 111 13.00 -10.61 -33.30
CA ASN A 111 13.91 -10.20 -34.37
C ASN A 111 15.02 -11.24 -34.62
N SER A 112 15.54 -11.86 -33.56
CA SER A 112 16.51 -12.96 -33.67
C SER A 112 15.92 -14.24 -34.27
N LYS A 113 14.63 -14.52 -34.05
CA LYS A 113 13.94 -15.70 -34.61
C LYS A 113 13.46 -15.49 -36.05
N LEU A 114 13.11 -14.26 -36.44
CA LEU A 114 12.59 -13.92 -37.76
C LEU A 114 13.67 -13.61 -38.80
N GLY A 115 14.95 -13.59 -38.43
CA GLY A 115 16.05 -13.56 -39.40
C GLY A 115 15.95 -12.43 -40.42
N VAL A 116 15.51 -11.23 -40.02
CA VAL A 116 15.64 -10.04 -40.88
C VAL A 116 17.06 -9.51 -40.74
N GLY A 117 18.03 -10.35 -41.08
CA GLY A 117 19.36 -9.90 -41.45
C GLY A 117 19.24 -9.33 -42.86
N GLY A 118 19.24 -8.00 -42.96
CA GLY A 118 19.32 -7.31 -44.23
C GLY A 118 20.57 -7.74 -45.00
N GLU A 119 20.38 -7.92 -46.31
CA GLU A 119 21.41 -7.97 -47.33
C GLU A 119 22.35 -6.74 -47.28
#